data_AF-A0A969YD79-F1
#
_entry.id   AF-A0A969YD79-F1
#
_cell.length_a   1.000
_cell.length_b   1.000
_cell.length_c   1.000
_cell.angle_alpha   90.00
_cell.angle_beta   90.00
_cell.angle_gamma   90.00
#
_symmetry.space_group_name_H-M   'P 1'
#
loop_
_entity.id
_entity.type
_entity.pdbx_description
1 polymer ?
#
loop_
_entity_poly.entity_id
_entity_poly.type
_entity_poly.pdbx_seq_one_letter_code
_entity_poly.pdbx_strand_id
1 'polypeptide(L)'
;MSSITDRTAYLRGLAEGLGLDREKSENRLMLEMLGVMDEMAQKIKELEEDVDELDEYVESIDGDLGDIEDALFGEDEEFEDDDELEDEEEEETFDENEELSFDCPHCGKTLQIKAADIDFDESPLCPNCHKPFFPDVIEGEDETDGE
;
A
#
# COMPACT_ATOMS: atom_id res chain seq x y z
N MET A 1 -4.06 -3.54 -38.48
CA MET A 1 -4.95 -2.39 -38.16
C MET A 1 -4.15 -1.14 -38.42
N SER A 2 -4.70 -0.07 -39.01
CA SER A 2 -3.93 1.18 -39.17
C SER A 2 -3.79 1.86 -37.81
N SER A 3 -2.59 2.34 -37.47
CA SER A 3 -2.38 3.09 -36.22
C SER A 3 -3.25 4.36 -36.22
N ILE A 4 -3.55 4.90 -35.04
CA ILE A 4 -4.30 6.15 -34.96
C ILE A 4 -3.56 7.30 -35.66
N THR A 5 -2.23 7.27 -35.63
CA THR A 5 -1.33 8.17 -36.35
C THR A 5 -1.45 8.06 -37.87
N ASP A 6 -1.60 6.85 -38.42
CA ASP A 6 -1.82 6.67 -39.86
C ASP A 6 -3.17 7.25 -40.30
N ARG A 7 -4.18 7.13 -39.44
CA ARG A 7 -5.53 7.64 -39.71
C ARG A 7 -5.57 9.16 -39.65
N THR A 8 -4.87 9.79 -38.70
CA THR A 8 -4.77 11.26 -38.64
C THR A 8 -3.98 11.81 -39.82
N ALA A 9 -2.88 11.16 -40.20
CA ALA A 9 -2.11 11.51 -41.39
C ALA A 9 -2.96 11.41 -42.68
N TYR A 10 -3.77 10.36 -42.83
CA TYR A 10 -4.70 10.21 -43.95
C TYR A 10 -5.73 11.35 -43.99
N LEU A 11 -6.34 11.70 -42.85
CA LEU A 11 -7.31 12.79 -42.76
C LEU A 11 -6.69 14.15 -43.11
N ARG A 12 -5.43 14.37 -42.72
CA ARG A 12 -4.67 15.56 -43.08
C ARG A 12 -4.43 15.65 -44.59
N GLY A 13 -4.01 14.54 -45.21
CA GLY A 13 -3.86 14.47 -46.68
C GLY A 13 -5.18 14.66 -47.43
N LEU A 14 -6.29 14.15 -46.88
CA LEU A 14 -7.62 14.37 -47.44
C LEU A 14 -8.05 15.85 -47.35
N ALA A 15 -7.78 16.51 -46.22
CA ALA A 15 -8.06 17.92 -46.03
C ALA A 15 -7.29 18.81 -47.02
N GLU A 16 -6.02 18.48 -47.28
CA GLU A 16 -5.19 19.14 -48.30
C GLU A 16 -5.73 18.90 -49.72
N GLY A 17 -6.12 17.66 -50.03
CA GLY A 17 -6.68 17.28 -51.34
C GLY A 17 -8.04 17.91 -51.64
N LEU A 18 -8.83 18.24 -50.61
CA LEU A 18 -10.12 18.94 -50.74
C LEU A 18 -9.97 20.46 -50.88
N GLY A 19 -8.75 21.00 -50.73
CA GLY A 19 -8.49 22.44 -50.83
C GLY A 19 -9.15 23.25 -49.72
N LEU A 20 -9.18 22.73 -48.49
CA LEU A 20 -9.69 23.46 -47.33
C LEU A 20 -8.80 24.69 -47.05
N ASP A 21 -9.28 25.89 -47.40
CA ASP A 21 -8.61 27.16 -47.12
C ASP A 21 -8.80 27.60 -45.65
N ARG A 22 -7.91 28.45 -45.12
CA ARG A 22 -8.08 29.05 -43.78
C ARG A 22 -8.96 30.30 -43.79
N GLU A 23 -9.53 30.70 -44.93
CA GLU A 23 -10.34 31.91 -45.06
C GLU A 23 -11.77 31.69 -44.58
N LYS A 24 -12.32 30.48 -44.81
CA LYS A 24 -13.63 30.10 -44.27
C LYS A 24 -13.53 29.64 -42.83
N SER A 25 -14.43 30.14 -41.99
CA SER A 25 -14.53 29.79 -40.57
C SER A 25 -14.64 28.28 -40.33
N GLU A 26 -15.40 27.58 -41.17
CA GLU A 26 -15.69 26.16 -41.10
C GLU A 26 -14.46 25.32 -41.42
N ASN A 27 -13.72 25.72 -42.46
CA ASN A 27 -12.47 25.06 -42.84
C ASN A 27 -11.38 25.28 -41.79
N ARG A 28 -11.30 26.50 -41.23
CA ARG A 28 -10.37 26.80 -40.14
C ARG A 28 -10.64 25.91 -38.93
N LEU A 29 -11.90 25.76 -38.52
CA LEU A 29 -12.27 24.88 -37.42
C LEU A 29 -11.86 23.42 -37.69
N MET A 30 -12.14 22.91 -38.89
CA MET A 30 -11.77 21.54 -39.27
C MET A 30 -10.24 21.32 -39.24
N LEU A 31 -9.46 22.28 -39.73
CA LEU A 31 -7.99 22.20 -39.70
C LEU A 31 -7.42 22.21 -38.28
N GLU A 32 -7.98 23.04 -37.39
CA GLU A 32 -7.56 23.05 -35.97
C GLU A 32 -7.96 21.75 -35.27
N MET A 33 -9.16 21.20 -35.55
CA MET A 33 -9.56 19.87 -35.05
C MET A 33 -8.60 18.77 -35.50
N LEU A 34 -8.19 18.78 -36.77
CA LEU A 34 -7.20 17.83 -37.29
C LEU A 34 -5.83 17.99 -36.61
N GLY A 35 -5.44 19.22 -36.26
CA GLY A 35 -4.22 19.47 -35.48
C GLY A 35 -4.28 18.83 -34.10
N VAL A 36 -5.37 19.05 -33.36
CA VAL A 36 -5.58 18.41 -32.06
C VAL A 36 -5.61 16.88 -32.19
N MET A 37 -6.24 16.33 -33.23
CA MET A 37 -6.24 14.89 -33.46
C MET A 37 -4.84 14.33 -33.71
N ASP A 38 -3.98 15.06 -34.44
CA ASP A 38 -2.59 14.68 -34.70
C ASP A 38 -1.76 14.68 -33.40
N GLU A 39 -1.93 15.70 -32.57
CA GLU A 39 -1.30 15.78 -31.24
C GLU A 39 -1.78 14.64 -30.33
N MET A 40 -3.09 14.34 -30.32
CA MET A 40 -3.63 13.21 -29.56
C MET A 40 -3.07 11.89 -30.07
N ALA A 41 -2.94 11.71 -31.38
CA ALA A 41 -2.37 10.49 -31.95
C ALA A 41 -0.90 10.29 -31.57
N GLN A 42 -0.11 11.38 -31.49
CA GLN A 42 1.26 11.32 -31.01
C GLN A 42 1.34 10.99 -29.52
N LYS A 43 0.51 11.65 -28.70
CA LYS A 43 0.45 11.38 -27.25
C LYS A 43 0.00 9.96 -26.92
N ILE A 44 -0.91 9.39 -27.71
CA ILE A 44 -1.31 7.99 -27.57
C ILE A 44 -0.14 7.06 -27.87
N LYS A 45 0.64 7.35 -28.92
CA LYS A 45 1.82 6.55 -29.25
C LYS A 45 2.89 6.60 -28.16
N GLU A 46 3.15 7.79 -27.60
CA GLU A 46 4.06 7.95 -26.46
C GLU A 46 3.55 7.16 -25.24
N LEU A 47 2.24 7.19 -24.97
CA LEU A 47 1.64 6.43 -23.87
C LEU A 47 1.73 4.91 -24.09
N GLU A 48 1.58 4.43 -25.34
CA GLU A 48 1.78 3.01 -25.67
C GLU A 48 3.23 2.59 -25.36
N GLU A 49 4.23 3.41 -25.71
CA GLU A 49 5.64 3.16 -25.39
C GLU A 49 5.91 3.16 -23.88
N ASP A 50 5.34 4.10 -23.13
CA ASP A 50 5.47 4.15 -21.67
C ASP A 50 4.83 2.93 -20.98
N VAL A 51 3.70 2.44 -21.52
CA VAL A 51 3.02 1.24 -21.00
C VAL A 51 3.84 -0.01 -21.28
N ASP A 52 4.43 -0.13 -22.47
CA ASP A 52 5.32 -1.25 -22.81
C ASP A 52 6.54 -1.30 -21.86
N GLU A 53 7.15 -0.14 -21.52
CA GLU A 53 8.24 -0.08 -20.53
C GLU A 53 7.79 -0.49 -19.12
N LEU A 54 6.57 -0.10 -18.71
CA LEU A 54 6.01 -0.51 -17.43
C LEU A 54 5.70 -2.01 -17.38
N ASP A 55 5.29 -2.61 -18.49
CA ASP A 55 5.03 -4.06 -18.59
C ASP A 55 6.33 -4.84 -18.33
N GLU A 56 7.42 -4.45 -19.00
CA GLU A 56 8.76 -5.03 -18.75
C GLU A 56 9.19 -4.89 -17.28
N TYR A 57 8.92 -3.74 -16.67
CA TYR A 57 9.21 -3.52 -15.25
C TYR A 57 8.37 -4.42 -14.34
N VAL A 58 7.09 -4.62 -14.64
CA VAL A 58 6.21 -5.52 -13.87
C VAL A 58 6.67 -6.97 -14.01
N GLU A 59 7.04 -7.42 -15.21
CA GLU A 59 7.61 -8.75 -15.43
C GLU A 59 8.90 -8.95 -14.61
N SER A 60 9.74 -7.92 -14.50
CA SER A 60 10.94 -8.00 -13.68
C SER A 60 10.64 -8.16 -12.19
N ILE A 61 9.62 -7.45 -11.67
CA ILE A 61 9.17 -7.57 -10.29
C ILE A 61 8.57 -8.96 -10.04
N ASP A 62 7.76 -9.47 -10.96
CA ASP A 62 7.16 -10.79 -10.86
C ASP A 62 8.23 -11.88 -10.74
N GLY A 63 9.28 -11.80 -11.57
CA GLY A 63 10.45 -12.68 -11.46
C GLY A 63 11.17 -12.59 -10.12
N ASP A 64 11.46 -11.37 -9.65
CA ASP A 64 12.11 -11.15 -8.34
C ASP A 64 11.27 -11.70 -7.18
N LEU A 65 9.94 -11.58 -7.26
CA LEU A 65 9.02 -12.14 -6.26
C LEU A 65 8.97 -13.67 -6.32
N GLY A 66 9.02 -14.26 -7.51
CA GLY A 66 9.13 -15.70 -7.69
C GLY A 66 10.39 -16.27 -7.04
N ASP A 67 11.54 -15.61 -7.21
CA ASP A 67 12.78 -16.01 -6.55
C ASP A 67 12.68 -15.96 -5.02
N ILE A 68 11.92 -14.99 -4.47
CA ILE A 68 11.66 -14.88 -3.03
C ILE A 68 10.69 -15.99 -2.58
N GLU A 69 9.66 -16.29 -3.35
CA GLU A 69 8.72 -17.38 -3.09
C GLU A 69 9.47 -18.71 -3.01
N ASP A 70 10.31 -19.01 -4.00
CA ASP A 70 11.14 -20.21 -4.02
C ASP A 70 12.11 -20.25 -2.82
N ALA A 71 12.70 -19.11 -2.45
CA ALA A 71 13.62 -19.05 -1.31
C ALA A 71 12.94 -19.23 0.06
N LEU A 72 11.66 -18.86 0.19
CA LEU A 72 10.92 -18.91 1.46
C LEU A 72 10.05 -20.16 1.60
N PHE A 73 9.50 -20.66 0.48
CA PHE A 73 8.52 -21.74 0.44
C PHE A 73 8.95 -22.92 -0.45
N GLY A 74 9.97 -22.75 -1.31
CA GLY A 74 10.38 -23.77 -2.29
C GLY A 74 11.18 -24.95 -1.73
N GLU A 75 11.62 -24.91 -0.46
CA GLU A 75 12.23 -26.06 0.22
C GLU A 75 11.22 -26.93 0.99
N ASP A 76 9.95 -26.50 1.13
CA ASP A 76 8.92 -27.18 1.95
C ASP A 76 7.83 -27.92 1.12
N GLU A 77 7.98 -28.06 -0.20
CA GLU A 77 7.08 -28.89 -1.04
C GLU A 77 7.40 -30.41 -0.99
N GLU A 78 8.20 -30.87 -0.03
CA GLU A 78 8.31 -32.30 0.35
C GLU A 78 7.47 -32.66 1.60
N PHE A 79 6.52 -31.82 2.03
CA PHE A 79 5.46 -32.29 2.92
C PHE A 79 4.33 -32.96 2.11
N GLU A 80 4.66 -34.12 1.52
CA GLU A 80 3.65 -35.14 1.25
C GLU A 80 3.05 -35.53 2.61
N ASP A 81 1.81 -35.10 2.86
CA ASP A 81 0.75 -35.90 3.47
C ASP A 81 1.25 -36.92 4.52
N ASP A 82 1.72 -36.44 5.69
CA ASP A 82 1.69 -37.23 6.91
C ASP A 82 0.67 -36.59 7.84
N ASP A 83 -0.50 -37.21 7.81
CA ASP A 83 -1.53 -37.17 8.83
C ASP A 83 -0.94 -36.98 10.25
N GLU A 84 -1.02 -35.77 10.78
CA GLU A 84 -1.23 -35.45 12.21
C GLU A 84 -1.04 -33.93 12.40
N LEU A 85 -1.99 -33.18 11.84
CA LEU A 85 -2.38 -31.91 12.46
C LEU A 85 -3.10 -32.32 13.76
N GLU A 86 -2.33 -32.75 14.75
CA GLU A 86 -2.73 -32.56 16.13
C GLU A 86 -3.00 -31.06 16.24
N ASP A 87 -4.28 -30.77 16.39
CA ASP A 87 -4.85 -29.53 16.90
C ASP A 87 -4.24 -29.29 18.29
N GLU A 88 -2.94 -29.01 18.35
CA GLU A 88 -2.36 -28.22 19.41
C GLU A 88 -2.93 -26.82 19.18
N GLU A 89 -4.16 -26.64 19.66
CA GLU A 89 -4.54 -25.38 20.29
C GLU A 89 -3.33 -24.97 21.13
N GLU A 90 -2.47 -24.11 20.58
CA GLU A 90 -1.61 -23.24 21.38
C GLU A 90 -2.60 -22.41 22.21
N GLU A 91 -3.12 -23.03 23.28
CA GLU A 91 -3.33 -22.33 24.52
C GLU A 91 -1.96 -21.73 24.79
N GLU A 92 -1.78 -20.46 24.41
CA GLU A 92 -0.79 -19.59 25.02
C GLU A 92 -1.11 -19.59 26.51
N THR A 93 -0.57 -20.61 27.17
CA THR A 93 -0.54 -20.74 28.60
C THR A 93 0.37 -19.62 29.03
N PHE A 94 -0.26 -18.48 29.33
CA PHE A 94 0.37 -17.33 29.93
C PHE A 94 1.22 -17.85 31.10
N ASP A 95 2.54 -17.90 30.93
CA ASP A 95 3.41 -18.49 31.94
C ASP A 95 3.26 -17.63 33.19
N GLU A 96 2.62 -18.20 34.21
CA GLU A 96 2.37 -17.55 35.49
C GLU A 96 3.67 -17.01 36.12
N ASN A 97 4.83 -17.56 35.69
CA ASN A 97 6.15 -17.18 36.13
C ASN A 97 6.86 -16.19 35.21
N GLU A 98 6.22 -15.69 34.17
CA GLU A 98 6.81 -14.67 33.29
C GLU A 98 7.07 -13.39 34.08
N GLU A 99 8.34 -12.98 34.14
CA GLU A 99 8.79 -11.78 34.84
C GLU A 99 8.85 -10.60 33.87
N LEU A 100 7.90 -9.67 34.00
CA LEU A 100 7.84 -8.46 33.20
C LEU A 100 8.67 -7.34 33.85
N SER A 101 9.49 -6.66 33.03
CA SER A 101 10.28 -5.51 33.48
C SER A 101 9.63 -4.19 33.08
N PHE A 102 9.28 -3.35 34.06
CA PHE A 102 8.69 -2.03 33.85
C PHE A 102 9.54 -0.93 34.47
N ASP A 103 9.74 0.17 33.74
CA ASP A 103 10.37 1.37 34.26
C ASP A 103 9.32 2.27 34.93
N CYS A 104 9.48 2.54 36.23
CA CYS A 104 8.53 3.38 36.95
C CYS A 104 8.56 4.83 36.44
N PRO A 105 7.45 5.39 35.92
CA PRO A 105 7.41 6.74 35.34
C PRO A 105 7.63 7.84 36.38
N HIS A 106 7.48 7.53 37.68
CA HIS A 106 7.62 8.51 38.76
C HIS A 106 9.01 8.58 39.38
N CYS A 107 9.77 7.48 39.37
CA CYS A 107 11.09 7.43 40.00
C CYS A 107 12.22 6.91 39.09
N GLY A 108 11.89 6.47 37.88
CA GLY A 108 12.85 6.03 36.86
C GLY A 108 13.61 4.75 37.20
N LYS A 109 13.13 3.95 38.15
CA LYS A 109 13.72 2.65 38.49
C LYS A 109 12.97 1.54 37.76
N THR A 110 13.73 0.65 37.14
CA THR A 110 13.25 -0.61 36.56
C THR A 110 12.86 -1.57 37.67
N LEU A 111 11.69 -2.16 37.54
CA LEU A 111 11.13 -3.14 38.46
C LEU A 111 10.74 -4.39 37.68
N GLN A 112 11.00 -5.54 38.28
CA GLN A 112 10.58 -6.84 37.77
C GLN A 112 9.35 -7.28 38.56
N ILE A 113 8.24 -7.51 37.87
CA ILE A 113 6.96 -7.92 38.43
C ILE A 113 6.54 -9.19 37.70
N LYS A 114 6.07 -10.19 38.42
CA LYS A 114 5.54 -11.41 37.81
C LYS A 114 4.18 -11.11 37.19
N ALA A 115 3.92 -11.65 36.01
CA ALA A 115 2.66 -11.44 35.32
C ALA A 115 1.45 -11.89 36.17
N ALA A 116 1.60 -12.95 36.99
CA ALA A 116 0.59 -13.41 37.94
C ALA A 116 0.28 -12.45 39.10
N ASP A 117 1.16 -11.49 39.40
CA ASP A 117 0.98 -10.52 40.49
C ASP A 117 0.34 -9.20 40.01
N ILE A 118 0.06 -9.07 38.72
CA ILE A 118 -0.58 -7.88 38.12
C ILE A 118 -2.09 -8.07 38.16
N ASP A 119 -2.76 -7.34 39.04
CA ASP A 119 -4.21 -7.19 38.99
C ASP A 119 -4.57 -6.09 37.98
N PHE A 120 -5.44 -6.41 37.01
CA PHE A 120 -5.88 -5.44 36.01
C PHE A 120 -6.90 -4.44 36.57
N ASP A 121 -7.54 -4.76 37.70
CA ASP A 121 -8.50 -3.90 38.38
C ASP A 121 -7.84 -2.98 39.43
N GLU A 122 -6.60 -3.26 39.84
CA GLU A 122 -5.86 -2.47 40.84
C GLU A 122 -4.46 -2.10 40.34
N SER A 123 -4.21 -0.80 40.14
CA SER A 123 -2.90 -0.31 39.67
C SER A 123 -1.78 -0.69 40.65
N PRO A 124 -0.76 -1.48 40.23
CA PRO A 124 0.32 -1.86 41.12
C PRO A 124 1.07 -0.62 41.62
N LEU A 125 1.45 -0.63 42.90
CA LEU A 125 2.20 0.46 43.52
C LEU A 125 3.70 0.21 43.39
N CYS A 126 4.44 1.22 42.94
CA CYS A 126 5.90 1.12 42.88
C CYS A 126 6.49 0.98 44.30
N PRO A 127 7.28 -0.07 44.63
CA PRO A 127 7.87 -0.26 45.96
C PRO A 127 8.90 0.83 46.33
N ASN A 128 9.40 1.60 45.36
CA ASN A 128 10.36 2.67 45.63
C ASN A 128 9.69 4.03 45.90
N CYS A 129 8.59 4.37 45.20
CA CYS A 129 7.94 5.68 45.37
C CYS A 129 6.48 5.62 45.84
N HIS A 130 5.94 4.42 46.04
CA HIS A 130 4.56 4.13 46.50
C HIS A 130 3.47 4.85 45.70
N LYS A 131 3.74 5.12 44.41
CA LYS A 131 2.78 5.70 43.47
C LYS A 131 2.30 4.61 42.51
N PRO A 132 1.04 4.70 42.04
CA PRO A 132 0.54 3.77 41.03
C PRO A 132 1.34 3.89 39.73
N PHE A 133 1.54 2.77 39.05
CA PHE A 133 2.22 2.75 37.74
C PHE A 133 1.34 3.32 36.62
N PHE A 134 0.04 3.02 36.67
CA PHE A 134 -0.95 3.53 35.74
C PHE A 134 -1.79 4.57 36.48
N PRO A 135 -1.68 5.86 36.18
CA PRO A 135 -2.61 6.84 36.72
C PRO A 135 -4.00 6.55 36.11
N ASP A 136 -5.03 6.48 36.96
CA ASP A 136 -6.42 6.39 36.48
C ASP A 136 -6.65 7.52 35.49
N VAL A 137 -6.85 7.18 34.22
CA VAL A 137 -7.38 8.12 33.25
C VAL A 137 -8.83 8.31 33.66
N ILE A 138 -9.08 9.31 34.50
CA ILE A 138 -10.43 9.83 34.69
C ILE A 138 -10.88 10.20 33.28
N GLU A 139 -11.82 9.43 32.72
CA GLU A 139 -12.48 9.72 31.45
C GLU A 139 -12.97 11.17 31.51
N GLY A 140 -12.21 12.06 30.86
CA GLY A 140 -12.57 13.45 30.71
C GLY A 140 -13.74 13.49 29.75
N GLU A 141 -14.90 13.88 30.26
CA GLU A 141 -16.10 14.17 29.48
C GLU A 141 -15.75 14.97 28.22
N ASP A 142 -16.01 14.37 27.06
CA ASP A 142 -16.00 15.00 25.75
C ASP A 142 -17.04 16.12 25.70
N GLU A 143 -16.61 17.39 25.67
CA GLU A 143 -17.42 18.51 25.19
C GLU A 143 -16.53 19.37 24.27
N THR A 144 -16.32 18.88 23.04
CA THR A 144 -15.85 19.71 21.91
C THR A 144 -17.04 20.47 21.32
N ASP A 145 -17.30 21.69 21.77
CA ASP A 145 -18.08 22.66 21.00
C ASP A 145 -17.11 23.48 20.14
N GLY A 146 -17.13 23.23 18.83
CA GLY A 146 -16.42 24.00 17.83
C GLY A 146 -17.10 25.35 17.57
N GLU A 147 -16.32 26.43 17.62
CA GLU A 147 -16.61 27.70 16.93
C GLU A 147 -16.00 27.71 15.52
#